data_AF-A0A428QX65-F1
#
_entry.id   AF-A0A428QX65-F1
#
_cell.length_a   1.000
_cell.length_b   1.000
_cell.length_c   1.000
_cell.angle_alpha   90.00
_cell.angle_beta   90.00
_cell.angle_gamma   90.00
#
_symmetry.space_group_name_H-M   'P 1'
#
loop_
_entity.id
_entity.type
_entity.pdbx_description
1 polymer ?
#
loop_
_entity_poly.entity_id
_entity_poly.type
_entity_poly.pdbx_seq_one_letter_code
_entity_poly.pdbx_strand_id
1 'polypeptide(L)'
;MLSASNIPTPDGSSDYSNPTSALLLPAFIVVNNVVPKNTNQLIDLIDAAPTTSSPLTESTLPVTVLSIDPTIPSISIKPCPHEAIILLCSQKSRDARCGQSAPLLRKEFERHLRPLGLYRDLDDERSGGVGVYFISHVSGHKYSANVIVYRRHNAFSRGHDSLPRQSQGDGENGAHEAGDFGASQGIWLARVRPEDCENLIRYTVLQGKVVKPEYQLRGGFDRAKGTTSW
;
A
#
# COMPACT_ATOMS: atom_id res chain seq x y z
N MET A 1 -11.72 6.09 5.55
CA MET A 1 -10.60 5.51 6.32
C MET A 1 -10.78 4.00 6.40
N LEU A 2 -9.71 3.21 6.23
CA LEU A 2 -9.74 1.75 6.35
C LEU A 2 -8.98 1.35 7.62
N SER A 3 -9.55 0.45 8.42
CA SER A 3 -8.88 -0.06 9.63
C SER A 3 -8.00 -1.24 9.24
N ALA A 4 -6.70 -1.18 9.55
CA ALA A 4 -5.79 -2.30 9.43
C ALA A 4 -6.06 -3.29 10.57
N SER A 5 -6.62 -4.46 10.25
CA SER A 5 -7.14 -5.39 11.24
C SER A 5 -6.09 -6.37 11.79
N ASN A 6 -4.87 -6.34 11.26
CA ASN A 6 -3.76 -7.18 11.73
C ASN A 6 -2.48 -6.39 12.04
N ILE A 7 -2.50 -5.06 11.96
CA ILE A 7 -1.35 -4.26 12.40
C ILE A 7 -1.53 -4.00 13.91
N PRO A 8 -0.59 -4.41 14.77
CA PRO A 8 -0.67 -4.16 16.19
C PRO A 8 -0.60 -2.66 16.48
N THR A 9 -1.25 -2.22 17.55
CA THR A 9 -1.02 -0.89 18.10
C THR A 9 0.39 -0.81 18.69
N PRO A 10 1.02 0.38 18.73
CA PRO A 10 2.40 0.53 19.21
C PRO A 10 2.63 -0.03 20.62
N ASP A 11 1.61 -0.02 21.46
CA ASP A 11 1.63 -0.52 22.84
C ASP A 11 0.86 -1.84 23.03
N GLY A 12 0.30 -2.40 21.95
CA GLY A 12 -0.54 -3.60 21.98
C GLY A 12 -1.87 -3.43 22.71
N SER A 13 -2.23 -2.20 23.12
CA SER A 13 -3.47 -1.94 23.86
C SER A 13 -4.66 -1.75 22.92
N SER A 14 -5.85 -2.08 23.43
CA SER A 14 -7.13 -1.75 22.78
C SER A 14 -7.75 -0.46 23.33
N ASP A 15 -7.00 0.32 24.12
CA ASP A 15 -7.48 1.57 24.70
C ASP A 15 -7.34 2.69 23.67
N TYR A 16 -8.47 3.30 23.31
CA TYR A 16 -8.53 4.41 22.36
C TYR A 16 -7.89 5.70 22.88
N SER A 17 -7.54 5.75 24.17
CA SER A 17 -6.76 6.83 24.79
C SER A 17 -5.28 6.76 24.38
N ASN A 18 -4.79 5.57 24.01
CA ASN A 18 -3.41 5.37 23.62
C ASN A 18 -3.19 5.75 22.15
N PRO A 19 -1.98 6.22 21.80
CA PRO A 19 -1.69 6.65 20.45
C PRO A 19 -1.69 5.47 19.46
N THR A 20 -2.20 5.72 18.26
CA THR A 20 -2.17 4.78 17.15
C THR A 20 -1.33 5.31 15.99
N SER A 21 -1.14 4.48 14.96
CA SER A 21 -0.44 4.85 13.73
C SER A 21 -1.36 4.70 12.53
N ALA A 22 -1.18 5.57 11.53
CA ALA A 22 -1.91 5.56 10.28
C ALA A 22 -0.94 5.45 9.10
N LEU A 23 -1.31 4.65 8.10
CA LEU A 23 -0.61 4.58 6.82
C LEU A 23 -1.39 5.39 5.78
N LEU A 24 -0.81 6.50 5.35
CA LEU A 24 -1.39 7.42 4.37
C LEU A 24 -1.01 6.98 2.95
N LEU A 25 -2.02 6.62 2.17
CA LEU A 25 -1.92 6.23 0.77
C LEU A 25 -2.72 7.21 -0.09
N PRO A 26 -2.25 7.60 -1.28
CA PRO A 26 -1.08 7.08 -2.00
C PRO A 26 0.26 7.65 -1.54
N ALA A 27 0.35 8.47 -0.50
CA ALA A 27 1.61 9.10 -0.09
C ALA A 27 2.71 8.12 0.36
N PHE A 28 2.37 6.88 0.75
CA PHE A 28 3.30 5.92 1.36
C PHE A 28 4.00 6.50 2.61
N ILE A 29 3.21 7.12 3.48
CA ILE A 29 3.71 7.76 4.70
C ILE A 29 3.07 7.11 5.92
N VAL A 30 3.89 6.79 6.92
CA VAL A 30 3.46 6.34 8.24
C VAL A 30 3.39 7.56 9.16
N VAL A 31 2.20 7.80 9.70
CA VAL A 31 1.89 8.85 10.67
C VAL A 31 1.75 8.18 12.04
N ASN A 32 2.62 8.52 12.98
CA ASN A 32 2.64 7.97 14.33
C ASN A 32 2.10 8.96 15.36
N ASN A 33 1.72 8.45 16.52
CA ASN A 33 1.17 9.21 17.65
C ASN A 33 -0.19 9.88 17.36
N VAL A 34 -1.04 9.22 16.57
CA VAL A 34 -2.39 9.70 16.29
C VAL A 34 -3.27 9.45 17.52
N VAL A 35 -3.92 10.50 18.02
CA VAL A 35 -4.88 10.45 19.13
C VAL A 35 -6.09 11.33 18.80
N PRO A 36 -7.26 11.13 19.42
CA PRO A 36 -8.44 11.97 19.17
C PRO A 36 -8.16 13.48 19.29
N LYS A 37 -7.28 13.87 20.21
CA LYS A 37 -6.91 15.28 20.45
C LYS A 37 -6.14 15.95 19.30
N ASN A 38 -5.39 15.20 18.48
CA ASN A 38 -4.62 15.76 17.35
C ASN A 38 -5.25 15.48 15.97
N THR A 39 -6.53 15.10 15.94
CA THR A 39 -7.26 14.77 14.70
C THR A 39 -7.20 15.90 13.66
N ASN A 40 -7.29 17.16 14.07
CA ASN A 40 -7.21 18.29 13.12
C ASN A 40 -5.84 18.34 12.42
N GLN A 41 -4.74 18.12 13.15
CA GLN A 41 -3.39 18.07 12.57
C GLN A 41 -3.27 16.91 11.56
N LEU A 42 -3.90 15.77 11.85
CA LEU A 42 -3.96 14.64 10.91
C LEU A 42 -4.77 14.99 9.65
N ILE A 43 -5.89 15.71 9.79
CA ILE A 43 -6.69 16.15 8.65
C ILE A 43 -5.89 17.11 7.76
N ASP A 44 -5.21 18.10 8.34
CA ASP A 44 -4.36 19.03 7.59
C ASP A 44 -3.27 18.29 6.79
N LEU A 45 -2.70 17.23 7.38
CA LEU A 45 -1.74 16.35 6.70
C LEU A 45 -2.37 15.55 5.55
N ILE A 46 -3.59 15.06 5.73
CA ILE A 46 -4.34 14.34 4.69
C ILE A 46 -4.66 15.28 3.51
N ASP A 47 -5.09 16.51 3.80
CA ASP A 47 -5.46 17.50 2.79
C ASP A 47 -4.25 17.98 1.98
N ALA A 48 -3.07 18.05 2.61
CA ALA A 48 -1.82 18.38 1.93
C ALA A 48 -1.20 17.20 1.16
N ALA A 49 -1.65 15.97 1.38
CA ALA A 49 -1.06 14.77 0.80
C ALA A 49 -1.48 14.56 -0.68
N PRO A 50 -0.64 13.88 -1.48
CA PRO A 50 -0.98 13.56 -2.86
C PRO A 50 -2.24 12.69 -2.93
N THR A 51 -3.08 12.95 -3.93
CA THR A 51 -4.28 12.18 -4.25
C THR A 51 -4.04 11.23 -5.42
N THR A 52 -5.05 10.45 -5.80
CA THR A 52 -5.00 9.56 -6.96
C THR A 52 -4.78 10.28 -8.29
N SER A 53 -5.08 11.58 -8.35
CA SER A 53 -4.98 12.42 -9.55
C SER A 53 -3.82 13.42 -9.48
N SER A 54 -3.11 13.49 -8.36
CA SER A 54 -1.95 14.36 -8.21
C SER A 54 -0.81 13.90 -9.11
N PRO A 55 -0.06 14.81 -9.76
CA PRO A 55 1.14 14.47 -10.52
C PRO A 55 2.15 13.66 -9.69
N LEU A 56 3.00 12.85 -10.33
CA LEU A 56 4.10 12.17 -9.66
C LEU A 56 5.24 13.15 -9.38
N THR A 57 5.07 13.95 -8.35
CA THR A 57 6.09 14.82 -7.79
C THR A 57 6.55 14.27 -6.44
N GLU A 58 7.76 14.62 -6.03
CA GLU A 58 8.26 14.28 -4.70
C GLU A 58 7.34 14.82 -3.61
N SER A 59 7.19 14.03 -2.54
CA SER A 59 6.44 14.48 -1.37
C SER A 59 7.18 15.62 -0.66
N THR A 60 6.49 16.74 -0.46
CA THR A 60 6.98 17.89 0.30
C THR A 60 6.45 17.92 1.74
N LEU A 61 5.87 16.81 2.22
CA LEU A 61 5.27 16.75 3.54
C LEU A 61 6.33 16.88 4.64
N PRO A 62 6.04 17.62 5.72
CA PRO A 62 6.98 17.83 6.81
C PRO A 62 7.29 16.51 7.55
N VAL A 63 8.51 16.37 8.05
CA VAL A 63 8.96 15.18 8.81
C VAL A 63 8.33 15.11 10.22
N THR A 64 7.91 16.25 10.76
CA THR A 64 7.24 16.33 12.06
C THR A 64 6.29 17.51 12.08
N VAL A 65 5.08 17.32 12.59
CA VAL A 65 4.14 18.40 12.88
C VAL A 65 4.13 18.59 14.39
N LEU A 66 4.74 19.70 14.83
CA LEU A 66 4.79 20.05 16.24
C LEU A 66 3.42 20.54 16.69
N SER A 67 2.97 20.05 17.85
CA SER A 67 1.80 20.61 18.50
C SER A 67 2.13 21.98 19.10
N ILE A 68 1.25 22.95 18.87
CA ILE A 68 1.32 24.28 19.48
C ILE A 68 0.95 24.20 20.98
N ASP A 69 0.16 23.19 21.37
CA ASP A 69 -0.25 22.92 22.75
C ASP A 69 0.58 21.75 23.32
N PRO A 70 1.32 21.95 24.44
CA PRO A 70 2.15 20.91 25.06
C PRO A 70 1.34 19.74 25.65
N THR A 71 0.01 19.88 25.80
CA THR A 71 -0.88 18.81 26.27
C THR A 71 -1.32 17.84 25.16
N ILE A 72 -1.03 18.18 23.90
CA ILE A 72 -1.35 17.37 22.72
C ILE A 72 -0.04 16.77 22.19
N PRO A 73 0.05 15.43 22.04
CA PRO A 73 1.26 14.79 21.55
C PRO A 73 1.50 15.15 20.07
N SER A 74 2.75 15.50 19.75
CA SER A 74 3.19 15.80 18.39
C SER A 74 3.12 14.56 17.49
N ILE A 75 2.70 14.78 16.24
CA ILE A 75 2.63 13.75 15.21
C ILE A 75 4.01 13.56 14.58
N SER A 76 4.46 12.31 14.50
CA SER A 76 5.72 11.95 13.82
C SER A 76 5.44 11.30 12.48
N ILE A 77 6.12 11.77 11.43
CA ILE A 77 5.89 11.36 10.05
C ILE A 77 7.15 10.65 9.56
N LYS A 78 6.98 9.45 9.00
CA LYS A 78 8.07 8.65 8.45
C LYS A 78 7.67 8.06 7.09
N PRO A 79 8.59 7.95 6.13
CA PRO A 79 8.33 7.19 4.90
C PRO A 79 8.00 5.72 5.20
N CYS A 80 7.04 5.16 4.49
CA CYS A 80 6.80 3.72 4.52
C CYS A 80 7.95 3.01 3.78
N PRO A 81 8.61 2.01 4.40
CA PRO A 81 9.78 1.37 3.81
C PRO A 81 9.43 0.48 2.60
N HIS A 82 8.18 0.10 2.41
CA HIS A 82 7.78 -0.88 1.40
C HIS A 82 7.69 -0.30 -0.02
N GLU A 83 8.03 -1.12 -1.01
CA GLU A 83 7.88 -0.79 -2.43
C GLU A 83 6.45 -1.04 -2.93
N ALA A 84 5.76 -2.00 -2.33
CA ALA A 84 4.36 -2.25 -2.58
C ALA A 84 3.63 -2.71 -1.32
N ILE A 85 2.32 -2.50 -1.30
CA ILE A 85 1.45 -2.91 -0.23
C ILE A 85 0.26 -3.66 -0.83
N ILE A 86 -0.04 -4.83 -0.30
CA ILE A 86 -1.22 -5.63 -0.62
C ILE A 86 -2.18 -5.56 0.57
N LEU A 87 -3.38 -5.04 0.34
CA LEU A 87 -4.44 -4.95 1.35
C LEU A 87 -5.54 -5.97 1.04
N LEU A 88 -5.87 -6.80 2.03
CA LEU A 88 -6.86 -7.88 1.91
C LEU A 88 -8.06 -7.60 2.82
N CYS A 89 -9.26 -7.56 2.27
CA CYS A 89 -10.47 -7.48 3.09
C CYS A 89 -10.64 -8.75 3.92
N SER A 90 -10.64 -8.64 5.26
CA SER A 90 -10.69 -9.81 6.16
C SER A 90 -11.93 -9.86 7.07
N GLN A 91 -12.87 -8.93 6.94
CA GLN A 91 -14.07 -8.92 7.77
C GLN A 91 -15.02 -10.08 7.48
N LYS A 92 -15.73 -10.51 8.53
CA LYS A 92 -16.70 -11.62 8.50
C LYS A 92 -18.16 -11.18 8.64
N SER A 93 -18.41 -9.96 9.14
CA SER A 93 -19.74 -9.49 9.58
C SER A 93 -20.71 -9.24 8.41
N ARG A 94 -20.22 -8.70 7.29
CA ARG A 94 -21.02 -8.54 6.07
C ARG A 94 -20.92 -9.79 5.21
N ASP A 95 -19.71 -10.11 4.72
CA ASP A 95 -19.43 -11.28 3.89
C ASP A 95 -18.39 -12.19 4.54
N ALA A 96 -18.80 -13.36 5.01
CA ALA A 96 -17.89 -14.33 5.62
C ALA A 96 -16.78 -14.79 4.65
N ARG A 97 -17.02 -14.77 3.32
CA ARG A 97 -16.04 -15.26 2.34
C ARG A 97 -14.78 -14.41 2.29
N CYS A 98 -14.87 -13.10 2.54
CA CYS A 98 -13.67 -12.25 2.67
C CYS A 98 -12.84 -12.67 3.88
N GLY A 99 -13.47 -12.82 5.06
CA GLY A 99 -12.77 -13.30 6.25
C GLY A 99 -12.29 -14.75 6.19
N GLN A 100 -12.88 -15.59 5.35
CA GLN A 100 -12.39 -16.95 5.08
C GLN A 100 -11.23 -16.97 4.07
N SER A 101 -11.32 -16.17 3.00
CA SER A 101 -10.31 -16.15 1.94
C SER A 101 -9.04 -15.38 2.30
N ALA A 102 -9.14 -14.28 3.06
CA ALA A 102 -7.98 -13.42 3.34
C ALA A 102 -6.78 -14.16 3.97
N PRO A 103 -6.94 -15.07 4.96
CA PRO A 103 -5.82 -15.85 5.49
C PRO A 103 -5.19 -16.79 4.46
N LEU A 104 -6.01 -17.41 3.59
CA LEU A 104 -5.55 -18.30 2.53
C LEU A 104 -4.76 -17.51 1.48
N LEU A 105 -5.29 -16.37 1.03
CA LEU A 105 -4.64 -15.49 0.08
C LEU A 105 -3.34 -14.93 0.64
N ARG A 106 -3.31 -14.51 1.91
CA ARG A 106 -2.08 -14.06 2.57
C ARG A 106 -1.01 -15.15 2.54
N LYS A 107 -1.36 -16.39 2.88
CA LYS A 107 -0.42 -17.52 2.87
C LYS A 107 0.14 -17.78 1.46
N GLU A 108 -0.69 -17.69 0.43
CA GLU A 108 -0.24 -17.85 -0.96
C GLU A 108 0.62 -16.67 -1.44
N PHE A 109 0.25 -15.42 -1.14
CA PHE A 109 1.09 -14.27 -1.45
C PHE A 109 2.46 -14.38 -0.77
N GLU A 110 2.47 -14.75 0.52
CA GLU A 110 3.68 -15.00 1.27
C GLU A 110 4.54 -16.10 0.63
N ARG A 111 3.92 -17.23 0.25
CA ARG A 111 4.60 -18.35 -0.43
C ARG A 111 5.31 -17.91 -1.71
N HIS A 112 4.74 -16.96 -2.46
CA HIS A 112 5.35 -16.44 -3.69
C HIS A 112 6.34 -15.30 -3.46
N LEU A 113 6.16 -14.49 -2.41
CA LEU A 113 7.04 -13.37 -2.09
C LEU A 113 8.32 -13.81 -1.36
N ARG A 114 8.27 -14.86 -0.54
CA ARG A 114 9.42 -15.37 0.23
C ARG A 114 10.59 -15.81 -0.66
N PRO A 115 10.41 -16.63 -1.71
CA PRO A 115 11.50 -17.02 -2.62
C PRO A 115 12.17 -15.85 -3.33
N LEU A 116 11.45 -14.73 -3.49
CA LEU A 116 11.97 -13.50 -4.09
C LEU A 116 12.69 -12.60 -3.07
N GLY A 117 12.68 -12.95 -1.77
CA GLY A 117 13.19 -12.11 -0.70
C GLY A 117 12.37 -10.82 -0.48
N LEU A 118 11.17 -10.75 -1.05
CA LEU A 118 10.34 -9.53 -1.07
C LEU A 118 9.28 -9.49 0.02
N TYR A 119 8.98 -10.60 0.70
CA TYR A 119 8.00 -10.57 1.79
C TYR A 119 8.48 -9.70 2.95
N ARG A 120 7.59 -8.83 3.45
CA ARG A 120 7.77 -8.07 4.69
C ARG A 120 6.60 -8.40 5.60
N ASP A 121 6.90 -8.90 6.78
CA ASP A 121 5.88 -9.08 7.82
C ASP A 121 5.66 -7.76 8.58
N LEU A 122 4.93 -7.80 9.69
CA LEU A 122 4.52 -6.61 10.44
C LEU A 122 5.69 -5.97 11.21
N ASP A 123 6.70 -6.76 11.56
CA ASP A 123 7.83 -6.36 12.39
C ASP A 123 9.12 -6.20 11.54
N ASP A 124 9.02 -6.42 10.23
CA ASP A 124 10.12 -6.35 9.27
C ASP A 124 10.34 -4.91 8.77
N GLU A 125 11.24 -4.20 9.45
CA GLU A 125 11.67 -2.84 9.13
C GLU A 125 12.66 -2.75 7.94
N ARG A 126 12.96 -3.86 7.25
CA ARG A 126 13.86 -3.82 6.09
C ARG A 126 13.27 -2.99 4.97
N SER A 127 14.09 -2.12 4.40
CA SER A 127 13.73 -1.32 3.24
C SER A 127 13.27 -2.19 2.05
N GLY A 128 12.29 -1.66 1.35
CA GLY A 128 11.64 -2.22 0.19
C GLY A 128 10.73 -3.41 0.49
N GLY A 129 10.57 -4.29 -0.51
CA GLY A 129 9.70 -5.45 -0.40
C GLY A 129 8.21 -5.09 -0.41
N VAL A 130 7.40 -6.04 0.07
CA VAL A 130 5.94 -6.05 -0.06
C VAL A 130 5.31 -6.38 1.29
N GLY A 131 4.58 -5.42 1.84
CA GLY A 131 3.74 -5.62 3.02
C GLY A 131 2.38 -6.22 2.63
N VAL A 132 1.88 -7.19 3.42
CA VAL A 132 0.57 -7.82 3.20
C VAL A 132 -0.31 -7.66 4.44
N TYR A 133 -1.32 -6.80 4.37
CA TYR A 133 -2.15 -6.42 5.51
C TYR A 133 -3.61 -6.78 5.33
N PHE A 134 -4.27 -7.06 6.44
CA PHE A 134 -5.70 -7.20 6.53
C PHE A 134 -6.34 -5.85 6.77
N ILE A 135 -7.44 -5.60 6.08
CA ILE A 135 -8.21 -4.36 6.20
C ILE A 135 -9.69 -4.64 6.48
N SER A 136 -10.35 -3.61 6.99
CA SER A 136 -11.80 -3.54 7.13
C SER A 136 -12.53 -3.75 5.79
N HIS A 137 -13.85 -3.94 5.87
CA HIS A 137 -14.68 -4.18 4.70
C HIS A 137 -14.60 -3.04 3.67
N VAL A 138 -14.32 -3.39 2.41
CA VAL A 138 -14.19 -2.43 1.29
C VAL A 138 -15.23 -2.62 0.19
N SER A 139 -16.03 -3.68 0.20
CA SER A 139 -17.04 -3.90 -0.84
C SER A 139 -18.06 -5.00 -0.52
N GLY A 140 -19.29 -4.83 -1.01
CA GLY A 140 -20.40 -5.79 -0.92
C GLY A 140 -20.16 -7.16 -1.60
N HIS A 141 -21.06 -8.09 -1.28
CA HIS A 141 -20.82 -9.54 -1.36
C HIS A 141 -20.72 -10.07 -2.80
N LYS A 142 -21.21 -9.34 -3.80
CA LYS A 142 -21.03 -9.74 -5.23
C LYS A 142 -19.54 -9.83 -5.64
N TYR A 143 -18.64 -9.27 -4.82
CA TYR A 143 -17.22 -9.13 -5.06
C TYR A 143 -16.44 -9.44 -3.78
N SER A 144 -16.46 -10.70 -3.33
CA SER A 144 -15.64 -11.17 -2.22
C SER A 144 -14.15 -11.28 -2.61
N ALA A 145 -13.28 -11.57 -1.63
CA ALA A 145 -11.83 -11.68 -1.84
C ALA A 145 -11.23 -10.42 -2.47
N ASN A 146 -11.45 -9.27 -1.82
CA ASN A 146 -10.91 -7.98 -2.28
C ASN A 146 -9.42 -7.90 -1.97
N VAL A 147 -8.66 -7.49 -2.99
CA VAL A 147 -7.23 -7.23 -2.92
C VAL A 147 -6.97 -5.85 -3.49
N ILE A 148 -6.37 -4.95 -2.72
CA ILE A 148 -5.95 -3.62 -3.18
C ILE A 148 -4.43 -3.58 -3.17
N VAL A 149 -3.82 -3.32 -4.31
CA VAL A 149 -2.37 -3.23 -4.47
C VAL A 149 -2.00 -1.77 -4.68
N TYR A 150 -1.25 -1.19 -3.74
CA TYR A 150 -0.56 0.07 -3.94
C TYR A 150 0.90 -0.21 -4.28
N ARG A 151 1.43 0.43 -5.32
CA ARG A 151 2.84 0.30 -5.76
C ARG A 151 3.49 1.64 -5.88
N ARG A 152 4.70 1.77 -5.35
CA ARG A 152 5.59 2.91 -5.61
C ARG A 152 5.93 3.01 -7.09
N HIS A 153 6.27 4.22 -7.52
CA HIS A 153 6.84 4.44 -8.85
C HIS A 153 8.15 3.65 -8.99
N ASN A 154 8.30 2.86 -10.06
CA ASN A 154 9.49 2.05 -10.32
C ASN A 154 9.89 1.05 -9.21
N ALA A 155 8.93 0.66 -8.36
CA ALA A 155 9.09 -0.22 -7.18
C ALA A 155 10.06 -1.41 -7.32
N PHE A 156 10.12 -2.05 -8.49
CA PHE A 156 10.95 -3.24 -8.73
C PHE A 156 11.78 -3.17 -10.00
N SER A 157 11.90 -1.98 -10.60
CA SER A 157 12.61 -1.78 -11.88
C SER A 157 14.13 -1.95 -11.75
N ARG A 158 14.68 -1.94 -10.53
CA ARG A 158 16.13 -2.08 -10.27
C ARG A 158 16.68 -3.51 -10.30
N GLY A 159 15.84 -4.55 -10.40
CA GLY A 159 16.30 -5.94 -10.18
C GLY A 159 15.74 -7.04 -11.09
N HIS A 160 14.88 -6.71 -12.06
CA HIS A 160 14.21 -7.71 -12.92
C HIS A 160 14.55 -7.57 -14.43
N ASP A 161 15.68 -6.93 -14.78
CA ASP A 161 16.20 -6.94 -16.16
C ASP A 161 17.00 -8.23 -16.49
N SER A 162 16.64 -9.37 -15.87
CA SER A 162 17.14 -10.70 -16.26
C SER A 162 16.24 -11.41 -17.29
N LEU A 163 15.47 -10.65 -18.08
CA LEU A 163 14.92 -11.10 -19.35
C LEU A 163 15.54 -10.21 -20.43
N PRO A 164 16.22 -10.78 -21.45
CA PRO A 164 16.99 -9.99 -22.39
C PRO A 164 16.06 -9.09 -23.20
N ARG A 165 16.05 -7.79 -22.88
CA ARG A 165 15.65 -6.75 -23.83
C ARG A 165 16.69 -6.75 -24.93
N GLN A 166 16.28 -7.14 -26.13
CA GLN A 166 17.09 -6.93 -27.32
C GLN A 166 17.47 -5.45 -27.39
N SER A 167 18.78 -5.26 -27.41
CA SER A 167 19.49 -3.99 -27.50
C SER A 167 19.01 -3.16 -28.69
N GLN A 168 18.63 -1.91 -28.43
CA GLN A 168 18.77 -0.82 -29.41
C GLN A 168 18.78 0.54 -28.70
N GLY A 169 19.94 1.21 -28.77
CA GLY A 169 20.05 2.66 -28.94
C GLY A 169 20.12 3.53 -27.70
N ASP A 170 21.35 3.84 -27.28
CA ASP A 170 21.87 5.10 -26.72
C ASP A 170 20.90 6.16 -26.17
N GLY A 171 21.11 6.52 -24.90
CA GLY A 171 20.54 7.73 -24.30
C GLY A 171 20.77 7.83 -22.79
N GLU A 172 21.93 8.37 -22.42
CA GLU A 172 22.26 9.08 -21.17
C GLU A 172 21.91 8.43 -19.81
N ASN A 173 22.98 8.04 -19.10
CA ASN A 173 23.00 7.69 -17.68
C ASN A 173 22.53 8.86 -16.81
N GLY A 174 21.22 9.02 -16.66
CA GLY A 174 20.62 9.73 -15.54
C GLY A 174 20.54 8.80 -14.35
N ALA A 175 21.45 8.95 -13.38
CA ALA A 175 21.20 8.48 -12.03
C ALA A 175 19.95 9.21 -11.52
N HIS A 176 18.76 8.63 -11.75
CA HIS A 176 17.52 9.18 -11.23
C HIS A 176 17.62 9.20 -9.71
N GLU A 177 17.78 10.40 -9.16
CA GLU A 177 17.72 10.67 -7.74
C GLU A 177 16.41 10.07 -7.19
N ALA A 178 16.54 9.31 -6.11
CA ALA A 178 15.47 8.50 -5.54
C ALA A 178 14.51 9.38 -4.73
N GLY A 179 13.71 10.18 -5.43
CA GLY A 179 12.60 10.90 -4.83
C GLY A 179 11.53 9.96 -4.28
N ASP A 180 10.94 10.29 -3.14
CA ASP A 180 9.74 9.61 -2.64
C ASP A 180 8.49 10.19 -3.33
N PHE A 181 8.04 9.53 -4.41
CA PHE A 181 6.85 9.91 -5.19
C PHE A 181 5.54 9.30 -4.66
N GLY A 182 5.61 8.53 -3.58
CA GLY A 182 4.54 7.66 -3.11
C GLY A 182 4.12 6.61 -4.15
N ALA A 183 2.85 6.20 -4.10
CA ALA A 183 2.25 5.23 -4.99
C ALA A 183 2.05 5.81 -6.38
N SER A 184 2.61 5.19 -7.43
CA SER A 184 2.22 5.51 -8.80
C SER A 184 0.95 4.81 -9.23
N GLN A 185 0.65 3.66 -8.64
CA GLN A 185 -0.51 2.86 -8.99
C GLN A 185 -1.27 2.40 -7.75
N GLY A 186 -2.59 2.38 -7.86
CA GLY A 186 -3.50 1.68 -6.97
C GLY A 186 -4.41 0.78 -7.80
N ILE A 187 -4.36 -0.53 -7.57
CA ILE A 187 -5.10 -1.53 -8.35
C ILE A 187 -6.03 -2.27 -7.41
N TRP A 188 -7.33 -2.12 -7.58
CA TRP A 188 -8.33 -2.79 -6.77
C TRP A 188 -8.90 -3.98 -7.55
N LEU A 189 -8.73 -5.18 -6.99
CA LEU A 189 -9.23 -6.44 -7.51
C LEU A 189 -10.25 -7.07 -6.55
N ALA A 190 -11.12 -7.90 -7.10
CA ALA A 190 -11.99 -8.80 -6.36
C ALA A 190 -12.03 -10.18 -7.03
N ARG A 191 -12.68 -11.14 -6.35
CA ARG A 191 -12.78 -12.55 -6.80
C ARG A 191 -11.40 -13.19 -6.98
N VAL A 192 -10.42 -12.74 -6.21
CA VAL A 192 -9.08 -13.30 -6.22
C VAL A 192 -9.11 -14.67 -5.55
N ARG A 193 -8.47 -15.64 -6.19
CA ARG A 193 -8.34 -17.00 -5.68
C ARG A 193 -6.87 -17.35 -5.43
N PRO A 194 -6.58 -18.38 -4.61
CA PRO A 194 -5.21 -18.87 -4.39
C PRO A 194 -4.40 -19.06 -5.68
N GLU A 195 -5.00 -19.62 -6.73
CA GLU A 195 -4.35 -19.86 -8.02
C GLU A 195 -3.96 -18.57 -8.78
N ASP A 196 -4.54 -17.43 -8.42
CA ASP A 196 -4.20 -16.14 -9.05
C ASP A 196 -2.95 -15.50 -8.42
N CYS A 197 -2.62 -15.83 -7.17
CA CYS A 197 -1.60 -15.13 -6.37
C CYS A 197 -0.24 -15.06 -7.06
N GLU A 198 0.21 -16.14 -7.70
CA GLU A 198 1.48 -16.17 -8.43
C GLU A 198 1.55 -15.10 -9.53
N ASN A 199 0.50 -15.03 -10.36
CA ASN A 199 0.42 -14.09 -11.46
C ASN A 199 0.22 -12.66 -10.96
N LEU A 200 -0.53 -12.48 -9.88
CA LEU A 200 -0.66 -11.18 -9.24
C LEU A 200 0.68 -10.68 -8.70
N ILE A 201 1.51 -11.53 -8.10
CA ILE A 201 2.87 -11.13 -7.74
C ILE A 201 3.68 -10.76 -8.99
N ARG A 202 3.79 -11.69 -9.95
CA ARG A 202 4.66 -11.50 -11.14
C ARG A 202 4.29 -10.30 -12.00
N TYR A 203 3.01 -10.08 -12.25
CA TYR A 203 2.54 -9.09 -13.21
C TYR A 203 2.00 -7.85 -12.52
N THR A 204 1.18 -7.99 -11.49
CA THR A 204 0.56 -6.84 -10.82
C THR A 204 1.52 -6.17 -9.86
N VAL A 205 2.12 -6.91 -8.93
CA VAL A 205 3.02 -6.35 -7.91
C VAL A 205 4.37 -5.95 -8.50
N LEU A 206 5.01 -6.79 -9.32
CA LEU A 206 6.32 -6.46 -9.86
C LEU A 206 6.23 -5.48 -11.04
N GLN A 207 5.34 -5.75 -12.00
CA GLN A 207 5.32 -5.02 -13.29
C GLN A 207 4.23 -3.94 -13.39
N GLY A 208 3.26 -3.89 -12.46
CA GLY A 208 2.17 -2.90 -12.53
C GLY A 208 1.12 -3.19 -13.60
N LYS A 209 0.99 -4.45 -14.01
CA LYS A 209 0.01 -4.90 -15.02
C LYS A 209 -1.23 -5.47 -14.34
N VAL A 210 -2.40 -5.13 -14.86
CA VAL A 210 -3.67 -5.70 -14.40
C VAL A 210 -3.90 -7.04 -15.10
N VAL A 211 -4.14 -8.09 -14.31
CA VAL A 211 -4.44 -9.44 -14.82
C VAL A 211 -5.95 -9.65 -14.78
N LYS A 212 -6.53 -10.24 -15.84
CA LYS A 212 -7.98 -10.53 -15.97
C LYS A 212 -8.89 -9.31 -15.66
N PRO A 213 -8.65 -8.14 -16.28
CA PRO A 213 -9.37 -6.91 -15.93
C PRO A 213 -10.88 -7.04 -16.07
N GLU A 214 -11.38 -7.81 -17.02
CA GLU A 214 -12.82 -8.00 -17.27
C GLU A 214 -13.54 -8.71 -16.13
N TYR A 215 -12.83 -9.50 -15.34
CA TYR A 215 -13.39 -10.34 -14.27
C TYR A 215 -13.03 -9.86 -12.86
N GLN A 216 -11.79 -9.41 -12.67
CA GLN A 216 -11.25 -9.12 -11.34
C GLN A 216 -11.16 -7.62 -11.05
N LEU A 217 -11.01 -6.75 -12.05
CA LEU A 217 -10.82 -5.33 -11.82
C LEU A 217 -12.09 -4.71 -11.22
N ARG A 218 -11.87 -3.93 -10.15
CA ARG A 218 -12.89 -3.15 -9.45
C ARG A 218 -12.74 -1.65 -9.66
N GLY A 219 -11.57 -1.23 -10.09
CA GLY A 219 -11.17 0.15 -10.24
C GLY A 219 -9.70 0.33 -9.87
N GLY A 220 -9.22 1.56 -9.98
CA GLY A 220 -7.84 1.90 -9.68
C GLY A 220 -7.37 3.14 -10.41
N PHE A 221 -6.09 3.44 -10.26
CA PHE A 221 -5.43 4.56 -10.90
C PHE A 221 -3.99 4.23 -11.27
N ASP A 222 -3.48 4.92 -12.28
CA ASP A 222 -2.07 4.97 -12.66
C ASP A 222 -1.70 6.44 -12.90
N ARG A 223 -1.04 7.05 -11.90
CA ARG A 223 -0.60 8.45 -11.93
C ARG A 223 0.49 8.70 -12.97
N ALA A 224 1.28 7.68 -13.35
CA ALA A 224 2.31 7.82 -14.38
C ALA A 224 1.69 7.93 -15.76
N LYS A 225 0.56 7.26 -15.99
CA LYS A 225 -0.18 7.31 -17.26
C LYS A 225 -1.34 8.29 -17.27
N GLY A 226 -1.68 8.88 -16.11
CA GLY A 226 -2.85 9.75 -15.96
C GLY A 226 -4.18 9.01 -16.14
N THR A 227 -4.22 7.69 -15.95
CA THR A 227 -5.42 6.88 -16.18
C THR A 227 -6.12 6.50 -14.87
N THR A 228 -7.44 6.52 -14.86
CA THR A 228 -8.28 6.05 -13.75
C THR A 228 -9.36 5.09 -14.26
N SER A 229 -9.78 4.18 -13.40
CA SER A 229 -10.87 3.21 -13.66
C SER A 229 -11.76 3.18 -12.43
N TRP A 230 -13.07 3.30 -12.65
CA TRP A 230 -14.12 3.35 -11.63
C TRP A 230 -15.14 2.24 -11.84
#